data_AF-A0A959GB59-F1
#
_entry.id   AF-A0A959GB59-F1
#
_cell.length_a   1.000
_cell.length_b   1.000
_cell.length_c   1.000
_cell.angle_alpha   90.00
_cell.angle_beta   90.00
_cell.angle_gamma   90.00
#
_symmetry.space_group_name_H-M   'P 1'
#
loop_
_entity.id
_entity.type
_entity.pdbx_description
1 polymer ?
#
loop_
_entity_poly.entity_id
_entity_poly.type
_entity_poly.pdbx_seq_one_letter_code
_entity_poly.pdbx_strand_id
1 'polypeptide(L)'
;MILKADPDKVLRFVVENFELVRTLYLAQLADNVISREQFNALTKHTGDISINRLFEYKLLTEQYDDIRLNEPVRAFLAFLISEFKPLLPSELEKYRTSFSELFTAIQECPEGEHPILLEQLEALYDEVQRFLENVENNTGQLLRETQHLKANKDKMEYGDRIRRARHLIEYYIAPLNTILNLQHSESIASLLREISAYANRERLLHGYQLARDRFGQLHELLRGGNERILRQSRILSRELLPLIERLQTESEILSGWIFFLERAFRHEVPSFTTRSYRNFFGSSTGANVALFMEQFDQRKEAILLQEEELTAVDRHEVLFDRQLYVESLQEQLPVNDFFGWCREHLYQNEPQPSTERFLKICSIVFEDSEHYEAEFTGRRIDIELEDFIFHVPEVKV
;
A
#
# COMPACT_ATOMS: atom_id res chain seq x y z
N MET A 1 -24.74 29.08 -33.71
CA MET A 1 -23.36 29.23 -34.24
C MET A 1 -22.89 27.84 -34.63
N ILE A 2 -22.85 27.59 -35.94
CA ILE A 2 -22.71 26.26 -36.57
C ILE A 2 -21.31 25.71 -36.30
N LEU A 3 -21.18 24.45 -35.86
CA LEU A 3 -19.89 23.73 -35.86
C LEU A 3 -19.36 23.73 -37.30
N LYS A 4 -18.32 24.52 -37.59
CA LYS A 4 -17.71 24.61 -38.92
C LYS A 4 -16.69 23.49 -39.21
N ALA A 5 -16.45 22.58 -38.27
CA ALA A 5 -15.42 21.56 -38.39
C ALA A 5 -15.99 20.17 -38.09
N ASP A 6 -15.78 19.24 -39.02
CA ASP A 6 -16.07 17.82 -38.81
C ASP A 6 -15.18 17.28 -37.66
N PRO A 7 -15.71 16.43 -36.76
CA PRO A 7 -14.95 15.87 -35.65
C PRO A 7 -13.62 15.23 -36.08
N ASP A 8 -13.62 14.54 -37.22
CA ASP A 8 -12.43 13.91 -37.80
C ASP A 8 -11.32 14.90 -38.15
N LYS A 9 -11.69 16.11 -38.61
CA LYS A 9 -10.73 17.16 -38.96
C LYS A 9 -10.10 17.77 -37.71
N VAL A 10 -10.89 17.94 -36.65
CA VAL A 10 -10.40 18.43 -35.35
C VAL A 10 -9.43 17.42 -34.74
N LEU A 11 -9.78 16.13 -34.73
CA LEU A 11 -8.92 15.08 -34.19
C LEU A 11 -7.62 14.91 -34.99
N ARG A 12 -7.69 14.91 -36.33
CA ARG A 12 -6.47 14.87 -37.16
C ARG A 12 -5.57 16.06 -36.91
N PHE A 13 -6.13 17.25 -36.74
CA PHE A 13 -5.35 18.45 -36.41
C PHE A 13 -4.67 18.34 -35.04
N VAL A 14 -5.35 17.81 -34.03
CA VAL A 14 -4.76 17.55 -32.70
C VAL A 14 -3.64 16.52 -32.79
N VAL A 15 -3.78 15.47 -33.62
CA VAL A 15 -2.72 14.47 -33.84
C VAL A 15 -1.51 15.09 -34.53
N GLU A 16 -1.72 15.87 -35.58
CA GLU A 16 -0.64 16.52 -36.34
C GLU A 16 0.11 17.58 -35.50
N ASN A 17 -0.56 18.21 -34.55
CA ASN A 17 0.01 19.28 -33.71
C ASN A 17 0.10 18.88 -32.23
N PHE A 18 0.21 17.58 -31.94
CA PHE A 18 0.13 17.07 -30.57
C PHE A 18 1.19 17.66 -29.64
N GLU A 19 2.44 17.82 -30.10
CA GLU A 19 3.50 18.42 -29.27
C GLU A 19 3.22 19.87 -28.91
N LEU A 20 2.64 20.64 -29.82
CA LEU A 20 2.22 22.02 -29.55
C LEU A 20 1.06 22.06 -28.55
N VAL A 21 0.05 21.22 -28.76
CA VAL A 21 -1.11 21.14 -27.85
C VAL A 21 -0.68 20.65 -26.46
N ARG A 22 0.27 19.72 -26.39
CA ARG A 22 0.88 19.22 -25.15
C ARG A 22 1.68 20.30 -24.42
N THR A 23 2.50 21.07 -25.13
CA THR A 23 3.28 22.15 -24.53
C THR A 23 2.40 23.28 -24.03
N LEU A 24 1.33 23.64 -24.76
CA LEU A 24 0.30 24.57 -24.27
C LEU A 24 -0.41 24.03 -23.03
N TYR A 25 -0.72 22.73 -23.01
CA TYR A 25 -1.33 22.08 -21.85
C TYR A 25 -0.41 22.11 -20.61
N LEU A 26 0.88 21.81 -20.77
CA LEU A 26 1.88 21.90 -19.69
C LEU A 26 2.06 23.33 -19.17
N ALA A 27 2.09 24.32 -20.07
CA ALA A 27 2.16 25.74 -19.69
C ALA A 27 0.91 26.15 -18.88
N GLN A 28 -0.27 25.73 -19.32
CA GLN A 28 -1.50 25.99 -18.58
C GLN A 28 -1.58 25.22 -17.26
N LEU A 29 -0.98 24.02 -17.14
CA LEU A 29 -0.91 23.30 -15.87
C LEU A 29 -0.07 24.04 -14.82
N ALA A 30 1.03 24.68 -15.24
CA ALA A 30 1.91 25.43 -14.36
C ALA A 30 1.24 26.71 -13.83
N ASP A 31 0.77 27.57 -14.73
CA ASP A 31 0.32 28.93 -14.40
C ASP A 31 -1.21 29.08 -14.34
N ASN A 32 -1.98 27.98 -14.50
CA ASN A 32 -3.44 27.92 -14.70
C ASN A 32 -3.94 28.63 -15.98
N VAL A 33 -3.13 29.50 -16.56
CA VAL A 33 -3.46 30.39 -17.67
C VAL A 33 -2.23 30.56 -18.56
N ILE A 34 -2.43 30.63 -19.87
CA ILE A 34 -1.35 30.87 -20.82
C ILE A 34 -1.33 32.37 -21.13
N SER A 35 -0.31 33.07 -20.67
CA SER A 35 -0.16 34.49 -20.99
C SER A 35 0.11 34.68 -22.48
N ARG A 36 -0.25 35.84 -23.04
CA ARG A 36 -0.04 36.12 -24.47
C ARG A 36 1.44 36.06 -24.88
N GLU A 37 2.34 36.43 -23.98
CA GLU A 37 3.79 36.33 -24.20
C GLU A 37 4.26 34.88 -24.25
N GLN A 38 3.78 34.03 -23.35
CA GLN A 38 4.07 32.59 -23.34
C GLN A 38 3.46 31.91 -24.58
N PHE A 39 2.23 32.27 -24.95
CA PHE A 39 1.57 31.76 -26.14
C PHE A 39 2.34 32.12 -27.41
N ASN A 40 2.75 33.39 -27.55
CA ASN A 40 3.56 33.84 -28.68
C ASN A 40 4.94 33.17 -28.68
N ALA A 41 5.56 32.96 -27.52
CA ALA A 41 6.84 32.26 -27.42
C ALA A 41 6.74 30.78 -27.84
N LEU A 42 5.66 30.09 -27.44
CA LEU A 42 5.41 28.69 -27.76
C LEU A 42 4.98 28.50 -29.22
N THR A 43 4.33 29.51 -29.82
CA THR A 43 3.85 29.45 -31.22
C THR A 43 4.81 30.06 -32.23
N LYS A 44 5.93 30.66 -31.82
CA LYS A 44 6.96 31.29 -32.69
C LYS A 44 7.43 30.45 -33.88
N HIS A 45 7.41 29.13 -33.77
CA HIS A 45 7.85 28.20 -34.82
C HIS A 45 6.69 27.53 -35.57
N THR A 46 5.45 27.87 -35.22
CA THR A 46 4.24 27.26 -35.77
C THR A 46 3.56 28.24 -36.70
N GLY A 47 3.14 27.82 -37.89
CA GLY A 47 2.55 28.75 -38.86
C GLY A 47 1.26 29.41 -38.34
N ASP A 48 0.99 30.64 -38.78
CA ASP A 48 -0.22 31.40 -38.39
C ASP A 48 -1.53 30.66 -38.70
N ILE A 49 -1.50 29.77 -39.70
CA ILE A 49 -2.64 28.92 -40.11
C ILE A 49 -3.01 27.93 -39.00
N SER A 50 -2.03 27.34 -38.31
CA SER A 50 -2.27 26.44 -37.17
C SER A 50 -2.81 27.20 -35.96
N ILE A 51 -2.37 28.44 -35.74
CA ILE A 51 -2.82 29.27 -34.63
C ILE A 51 -4.30 29.65 -34.82
N ASN A 52 -4.67 30.10 -36.02
CA ASN A 52 -6.07 30.43 -36.32
C ASN A 52 -6.98 29.19 -36.23
N ARG A 53 -6.49 28.02 -36.64
CA ARG A 53 -7.24 26.75 -36.49
C ARG A 53 -7.47 26.34 -35.04
N LEU A 54 -6.55 26.65 -34.11
CA LEU A 54 -6.76 26.38 -32.68
C LEU A 54 -7.95 27.16 -32.11
N PHE A 55 -8.16 28.40 -32.55
CA PHE A 55 -9.32 29.20 -32.16
C PHE A 55 -10.59 28.84 -32.94
N GLU A 56 -10.48 28.57 -34.25
CA GLU A 56 -11.61 28.15 -35.08
C GLU A 56 -12.21 26.81 -34.63
N TYR A 57 -11.37 25.87 -34.19
CA TYR A 57 -11.81 24.58 -33.64
C TYR A 57 -12.21 24.66 -32.16
N LYS A 58 -12.23 25.84 -31.54
CA LYS A 58 -12.53 26.07 -30.12
C LYS A 58 -11.67 25.21 -29.18
N LEU A 59 -10.43 24.93 -29.59
CA LEU A 59 -9.45 24.25 -28.74
C LEU A 59 -8.92 25.23 -27.69
N LEU A 60 -8.80 26.50 -28.08
CA LEU A 60 -8.47 27.62 -27.20
C LEU A 60 -9.62 28.61 -27.14
N THR A 61 -9.79 29.21 -25.96
CA THR A 61 -10.69 30.31 -25.68
C THR A 61 -9.88 31.48 -25.14
N GLU A 62 -10.08 32.67 -25.69
CA GLU A 62 -9.51 33.91 -25.16
C GLU A 62 -10.38 34.44 -24.02
N GLN A 63 -9.79 34.67 -22.86
CA GLN A 63 -10.40 35.43 -21.77
C GLN A 63 -9.60 36.72 -21.58
N TYR A 64 -10.13 37.83 -22.12
CA TYR A 64 -9.51 39.17 -22.08
C TYR A 64 -8.12 39.21 -22.71
N ASP A 65 -7.06 38.94 -21.94
CA ASP A 65 -5.65 39.00 -22.38
C ASP A 65 -4.91 37.65 -22.21
N ASP A 66 -5.65 36.65 -21.74
CA ASP A 66 -5.18 35.34 -21.34
C ASP A 66 -5.82 34.25 -22.20
N ILE A 67 -5.03 33.24 -22.53
CA ILE A 67 -5.47 32.13 -23.37
C ILE A 67 -5.66 30.90 -22.49
N ARG A 68 -6.82 30.25 -22.62
CA ARG A 68 -7.12 28.99 -21.93
C ARG A 68 -7.53 27.91 -22.92
N LEU A 69 -7.03 26.69 -22.73
CA LEU A 69 -7.63 25.51 -23.35
C LEU A 69 -9.05 25.36 -22.85
N ASN A 70 -9.93 25.01 -23.77
CA ASN A 70 -11.31 24.70 -23.46
C ASN A 70 -11.38 23.48 -22.54
N GLU A 71 -12.27 23.48 -21.54
CA GLU A 71 -12.31 22.46 -20.48
C GLU A 71 -12.44 21.02 -21.02
N PRO A 72 -13.26 20.72 -22.05
CA PRO A 72 -13.33 19.37 -22.62
C PRO A 72 -12.02 18.92 -23.28
N VAL A 73 -11.30 19.85 -23.90
CA VAL A 73 -10.01 19.59 -24.56
C VAL A 73 -8.92 19.40 -23.52
N ARG A 74 -8.95 20.23 -22.47
CA ARG A 74 -8.09 20.08 -21.30
C ARG A 74 -8.31 18.73 -20.62
N ALA A 75 -9.56 18.31 -20.39
CA ALA A 75 -9.88 17.01 -19.80
C ALA A 75 -9.41 15.85 -20.69
N PHE A 76 -9.59 15.96 -22.01
CA PHE A 76 -9.12 14.97 -22.97
C PHE A 76 -7.59 14.85 -22.99
N LEU A 77 -6.88 15.99 -23.01
CA LEU A 77 -5.42 16.00 -22.96
C LEU A 77 -4.89 15.51 -21.61
N ALA A 78 -5.55 15.88 -20.52
CA ALA A 78 -5.23 15.40 -19.18
C ALA A 78 -5.36 13.88 -19.11
N PHE A 79 -6.43 13.31 -19.69
CA PHE A 79 -6.61 11.88 -19.82
C PHE A 79 -5.46 11.22 -20.62
N LEU A 80 -5.14 11.78 -21.80
CA LEU A 80 -4.10 11.22 -22.68
C LEU A 80 -2.69 11.28 -22.07
N ILE A 81 -2.35 12.39 -21.42
CA ILE A 81 -1.02 12.64 -20.85
C ILE A 81 -0.94 12.03 -19.44
N SER A 82 -2.10 11.77 -18.81
CA SER A 82 -2.25 11.30 -17.43
C SER A 82 -1.53 12.20 -16.42
N GLU A 83 -1.34 13.47 -16.75
CA GLU A 83 -0.78 14.48 -15.86
C GLU A 83 -1.92 15.39 -15.42
N PHE A 84 -2.16 15.45 -14.12
CA PHE A 84 -3.21 16.26 -13.55
C PHE A 84 -2.59 17.17 -12.50
N LYS A 85 -3.15 18.38 -12.32
CA LYS A 85 -2.85 19.13 -11.11
C LYS A 85 -3.57 18.45 -9.95
N PRO A 86 -2.88 18.02 -8.87
CA PRO A 86 -3.57 17.38 -7.77
C PRO A 86 -4.58 18.37 -7.18
N LEU A 87 -5.84 17.95 -7.11
CA LEU A 87 -6.89 18.76 -6.51
C LEU A 87 -6.59 18.94 -5.02
N LEU A 88 -6.98 20.09 -4.50
CA LEU A 88 -6.84 20.33 -3.07
C LEU A 88 -7.81 19.41 -2.31
N PRO A 89 -7.41 18.86 -1.15
CA PRO A 89 -8.34 18.05 -0.36
C PRO A 89 -9.62 18.78 0.05
N SER A 90 -9.58 20.12 0.19
CA SER A 90 -10.77 20.94 0.43
C SER A 90 -11.77 20.91 -0.73
N GLU A 91 -11.32 20.66 -1.97
CA GLU A 91 -12.22 20.45 -3.10
C GLU A 91 -12.84 19.05 -3.06
N LEU A 92 -12.13 18.06 -2.51
CA LEU A 92 -12.68 16.73 -2.27
C LEU A 92 -13.74 16.74 -1.17
N GLU A 93 -13.57 17.58 -0.14
CA GLU A 93 -14.58 17.75 0.91
C GLU A 93 -15.89 18.35 0.38
N LYS A 94 -15.87 19.16 -0.68
CA LYS A 94 -17.12 19.68 -1.29
C LYS A 94 -18.02 18.56 -1.78
N TYR A 95 -17.45 17.48 -2.32
CA TYR A 95 -18.23 16.31 -2.72
C TYR A 95 -18.95 15.66 -1.54
N ARG A 96 -18.41 15.73 -0.31
CA ARG A 96 -19.11 15.24 0.88
C ARG A 96 -20.43 15.99 1.08
N THR A 97 -20.38 17.32 1.00
CA THR A 97 -21.56 18.17 1.14
C THR A 97 -22.57 17.89 0.03
N SER A 98 -22.11 17.85 -1.22
CA SER A 98 -22.98 17.58 -2.36
C SER A 98 -23.63 16.19 -2.32
N PHE A 99 -22.87 15.15 -1.96
CA PHE A 99 -23.42 13.82 -1.73
C PHE A 99 -24.44 13.80 -0.60
N SER A 100 -24.20 14.52 0.50
CA SER A 100 -25.14 14.58 1.62
C SER A 100 -26.44 15.27 1.22
N GLU A 101 -26.38 16.38 0.48
CA GLU A 101 -27.54 17.12 -0.01
C GLU A 101 -28.37 16.28 -0.98
N LEU A 102 -27.71 15.66 -1.97
CA LEU A 102 -28.38 14.77 -2.94
C LEU A 102 -28.98 13.55 -2.25
N PHE A 103 -28.29 12.98 -1.26
CA PHE A 103 -28.79 11.84 -0.52
C PHE A 103 -30.02 12.19 0.33
N THR A 104 -30.00 13.33 1.02
CA THR A 104 -31.19 13.82 1.75
C THR A 104 -32.34 14.10 0.79
N ALA A 105 -32.08 14.68 -0.38
CA ALA A 105 -33.10 14.95 -1.38
C ALA A 105 -33.74 13.66 -1.93
N ILE A 106 -32.96 12.60 -2.12
CA ILE A 106 -33.45 11.28 -2.53
C ILE A 106 -34.30 10.63 -1.43
N GLN A 107 -33.91 10.77 -0.16
CA GLN A 107 -34.67 10.22 0.97
C GLN A 107 -36.00 10.92 1.23
N GLU A 108 -36.05 12.25 1.02
CA GLU A 108 -37.23 13.07 1.24
C GLU A 108 -38.18 13.11 0.03
N CYS A 109 -37.81 12.46 -1.07
CA CYS A 109 -38.61 12.48 -2.30
C CYS A 109 -39.94 11.73 -2.11
N PRO A 110 -41.11 12.38 -2.32
CA PRO A 110 -42.41 11.76 -2.12
C PRO A 110 -42.67 10.66 -3.15
N GLU A 111 -43.39 9.60 -2.75
CA GLU A 111 -43.62 8.36 -3.53
C GLU A 111 -44.36 8.54 -4.89
N GLY A 112 -44.74 9.77 -5.28
CA GLY A 112 -45.38 10.09 -6.55
C GLY A 112 -44.51 10.83 -7.58
N GLU A 113 -43.33 11.34 -7.20
CA GLU A 113 -42.47 12.16 -8.06
C GLU A 113 -41.31 11.36 -8.67
N HIS A 114 -41.64 10.21 -9.28
CA HIS A 114 -40.66 9.34 -9.94
C HIS A 114 -39.68 10.03 -10.92
N PRO A 115 -40.06 11.02 -11.76
CA PRO A 115 -39.10 11.65 -12.66
C PRO A 115 -38.03 12.47 -11.91
N ILE A 116 -38.40 13.16 -10.82
CA ILE A 116 -37.46 13.95 -10.02
C ILE A 116 -36.48 13.03 -9.30
N LEU A 117 -36.98 11.91 -8.75
CA LEU A 117 -36.15 10.87 -8.14
C LEU A 117 -35.11 10.32 -9.14
N LEU A 118 -35.53 10.06 -10.39
CA LEU A 118 -34.62 9.55 -11.43
C LEU A 118 -33.52 10.57 -11.79
N GLU A 119 -33.87 11.85 -11.95
CA GLU A 119 -32.89 12.91 -12.21
C GLU A 119 -31.90 13.09 -11.05
N GLN A 120 -32.37 13.02 -9.80
CA GLN A 120 -31.52 13.08 -8.61
C GLN A 120 -30.58 11.87 -8.50
N LEU A 121 -31.06 10.67 -8.84
CA LEU A 121 -30.23 9.47 -8.89
C LEU A 121 -29.16 9.54 -9.98
N GLU A 122 -29.49 10.09 -11.16
CA GLU A 122 -28.52 10.31 -12.23
C GLU A 122 -27.48 11.37 -11.83
N ALA A 123 -27.90 12.47 -11.19
CA ALA A 123 -26.99 13.48 -10.67
C ALA A 123 -26.03 12.91 -9.62
N LEU A 124 -26.54 12.10 -8.68
CA LEU A 124 -25.71 11.42 -7.68
C LEU A 124 -24.73 10.43 -8.33
N TYR A 125 -25.19 9.66 -9.32
CA TYR A 125 -24.35 8.73 -10.06
C TYR A 125 -23.18 9.44 -10.74
N ASP A 126 -23.45 10.51 -11.49
CA ASP A 126 -22.44 11.30 -12.19
C ASP A 126 -21.44 11.94 -11.22
N GLU A 127 -21.93 12.43 -10.09
CA GLU A 127 -21.08 13.06 -9.08
C GLU A 127 -20.16 12.04 -8.39
N VAL A 128 -20.66 10.84 -8.06
CA VAL A 128 -19.85 9.76 -7.49
C VAL A 128 -18.81 9.31 -8.50
N GLN A 129 -19.17 9.18 -9.79
CA GLN A 129 -18.20 8.82 -10.83
C GLN A 129 -17.08 9.86 -10.95
N ARG A 130 -17.42 11.16 -10.99
CA ARG A 130 -16.43 12.25 -11.03
C ARG A 130 -15.52 12.23 -9.80
N PHE A 131 -16.07 11.98 -8.62
CA PHE A 131 -15.28 11.86 -7.40
C PHE A 131 -14.28 10.70 -7.49
N LEU A 132 -14.72 9.51 -7.93
CA LEU A 132 -13.84 8.35 -8.06
C LEU A 132 -12.71 8.59 -9.06
N GLU A 133 -13.01 9.17 -10.22
CA GLU A 133 -12.03 9.54 -11.23
C GLU A 133 -11.02 10.56 -10.68
N ASN A 134 -11.50 11.57 -9.96
CA ASN A 134 -10.65 12.58 -9.34
C ASN A 134 -9.73 12.01 -8.26
N VAL A 135 -10.23 11.10 -7.43
CA VAL A 135 -9.41 10.40 -6.41
C VAL A 135 -8.33 9.56 -7.08
N GLU A 136 -8.67 8.82 -8.14
CA GLU A 136 -7.71 8.01 -8.91
C GLU A 136 -6.64 8.88 -9.60
N ASN A 137 -7.05 9.98 -10.24
CA ASN A 137 -6.12 10.91 -10.87
C ASN A 137 -5.20 11.59 -9.84
N ASN A 138 -5.74 12.02 -8.70
CA ASN A 138 -4.95 12.63 -7.62
C ASN A 138 -3.93 11.66 -7.04
N THR A 139 -4.35 10.43 -6.74
CA THR A 139 -3.44 9.40 -6.20
C THR A 139 -2.36 9.02 -7.19
N GLY A 140 -2.70 8.86 -8.47
CA GLY A 140 -1.74 8.62 -9.55
C GLY A 140 -0.72 9.75 -9.70
N GLN A 141 -1.17 11.01 -9.66
CA GLN A 141 -0.29 12.17 -9.73
C GLN A 141 0.65 12.26 -8.52
N LEU A 142 0.10 12.11 -7.30
CA LEU A 142 0.91 12.12 -6.08
C LEU A 142 1.97 11.01 -6.09
N LEU A 143 1.63 9.84 -6.62
CA LEU A 143 2.59 8.75 -6.80
C LEU A 143 3.71 9.11 -7.78
N ARG A 144 3.38 9.73 -8.92
CA ARG A 144 4.40 10.21 -9.87
C ARG A 144 5.28 11.27 -9.23
N GLU A 145 4.72 12.27 -8.58
CA GLU A 145 5.50 13.35 -7.95
C GLU A 145 6.43 12.81 -6.86
N THR A 146 5.97 11.89 -6.03
CA THR A 146 6.80 11.25 -5.00
C THR A 146 7.89 10.35 -5.59
N GLN A 147 7.61 9.63 -6.68
CA GLN A 147 8.64 8.90 -7.43
C GLN A 147 9.68 9.83 -8.08
N HIS A 148 9.25 10.97 -8.62
CA HIS A 148 10.13 11.99 -9.18
C HIS A 148 11.07 12.58 -8.11
N LEU A 149 10.53 12.88 -6.92
CA LEU A 149 11.32 13.31 -5.76
C LEU A 149 12.32 12.22 -5.34
N LYS A 150 11.91 10.95 -5.28
CA LYS A 150 12.80 9.84 -4.93
C LYS A 150 13.94 9.65 -5.93
N ALA A 151 13.64 9.66 -7.24
CA ALA A 151 14.63 9.48 -8.29
C ALA A 151 15.54 10.70 -8.49
N ASN A 152 15.22 11.83 -7.86
CA ASN A 152 15.92 13.11 -8.02
C ASN A 152 16.14 13.50 -9.49
N LYS A 153 15.10 13.36 -10.32
CA LYS A 153 15.19 13.65 -11.76
C LYS A 153 15.57 15.12 -12.05
N ASP A 154 15.18 16.02 -11.15
CA ASP A 154 15.39 17.46 -11.30
C ASP A 154 16.70 17.97 -10.67
N LYS A 155 17.54 17.06 -10.14
CA LYS A 155 18.80 17.41 -9.44
C LYS A 155 18.61 18.49 -8.36
N MET A 156 17.49 18.42 -7.64
CA MET A 156 17.17 19.37 -6.59
C MET A 156 18.12 19.20 -5.40
N GLU A 157 18.39 20.29 -4.69
CA GLU A 157 19.09 20.22 -3.42
C GLU A 157 18.27 19.40 -2.40
N TYR A 158 18.99 18.69 -1.54
CA TYR A 158 18.39 17.74 -0.61
C TYR A 158 17.36 18.40 0.34
N GLY A 159 17.63 19.62 0.81
CA GLY A 159 16.73 20.37 1.69
C GLY A 159 15.40 20.77 1.02
N ASP A 160 15.45 21.22 -0.24
CA ASP A 160 14.24 21.59 -0.99
C ASP A 160 13.39 20.37 -1.33
N ARG A 161 14.04 19.24 -1.60
CA ARG A 161 13.36 17.96 -1.80
C ARG A 161 12.54 17.54 -0.58
N ILE A 162 13.07 17.74 0.62
CA ILE A 162 12.35 17.45 1.86
C ILE A 162 11.19 18.42 2.07
N ARG A 163 11.41 19.72 1.85
CA ARG A 163 10.33 20.72 1.97
C ARG A 163 9.17 20.39 1.03
N ARG A 164 9.46 20.00 -0.20
CA ARG A 164 8.45 19.60 -1.19
C ARG A 164 7.76 18.30 -0.81
N ALA A 165 8.50 17.31 -0.31
CA ALA A 165 7.90 16.08 0.23
C ALA A 165 6.97 16.38 1.42
N ARG A 166 7.43 17.22 2.37
CA ARG A 166 6.64 17.68 3.52
C ARG A 166 5.35 18.37 3.10
N HIS A 167 5.44 19.26 2.13
CA HIS A 167 4.26 19.94 1.59
C HIS A 167 3.25 18.93 0.99
N LEU A 168 3.72 17.95 0.21
CA LEU A 168 2.82 16.91 -0.33
C LEU A 168 2.15 16.09 0.78
N ILE A 169 2.83 15.84 1.88
CA ILE A 169 2.28 15.08 3.01
C ILE A 169 1.19 15.88 3.72
N GLU A 170 1.56 17.06 4.20
CA GLU A 170 0.71 17.86 5.08
C GLU A 170 -0.52 18.35 4.34
N TYR A 171 -0.39 18.74 3.07
CA TYR A 171 -1.46 19.38 2.32
C TYR A 171 -2.21 18.46 1.37
N TYR A 172 -1.72 17.25 1.07
CA TYR A 172 -2.39 16.33 0.14
C TYR A 172 -2.56 14.93 0.70
N ILE A 173 -1.49 14.24 1.10
CA ILE A 173 -1.55 12.81 1.46
C ILE A 173 -2.29 12.59 2.78
N ALA A 174 -1.96 13.34 3.83
CA ALA A 174 -2.59 13.17 5.13
C ALA A 174 -4.09 13.52 5.11
N PRO A 175 -4.52 14.66 4.54
CA PRO A 175 -5.95 14.97 4.41
C PRO A 175 -6.69 13.97 3.53
N LEU A 176 -6.10 13.54 2.41
CA LEU A 176 -6.71 12.55 1.53
C LEU A 176 -6.91 11.21 2.25
N ASN A 177 -5.95 10.77 3.05
CA ASN A 177 -6.10 9.56 3.84
C ASN A 177 -7.24 9.69 4.86
N THR A 178 -7.39 10.84 5.53
CA THR A 178 -8.50 11.10 6.45
C THR A 178 -9.86 11.05 5.73
N ILE A 179 -9.96 11.67 4.54
CA ILE A 179 -11.19 11.70 3.74
C ILE A 179 -11.60 10.29 3.26
N LEU A 180 -10.62 9.46 2.91
CA LEU A 180 -10.81 8.11 2.39
C LEU A 180 -10.85 7.01 3.47
N ASN A 181 -10.63 7.35 4.74
CA ASN A 181 -10.53 6.36 5.80
C ASN A 181 -11.91 5.79 6.20
N LEU A 182 -12.15 4.54 5.84
CA LEU A 182 -13.39 3.78 6.15
C LEU A 182 -13.73 3.67 7.64
N GLN A 183 -12.75 3.86 8.54
CA GLN A 183 -12.97 3.79 9.98
C GLN A 183 -13.48 5.11 10.58
N HIS A 184 -13.39 6.21 9.85
CA HIS A 184 -13.85 7.51 10.33
C HIS A 184 -15.33 7.71 9.94
N SER A 185 -16.18 7.99 10.93
CA SER A 185 -17.63 8.21 10.72
C SER A 185 -17.93 9.40 9.81
N GLU A 186 -17.03 10.39 9.78
CA GLU A 186 -17.13 11.59 8.95
C GLU A 186 -16.49 11.46 7.56
N SER A 187 -15.94 10.29 7.21
CA SER A 187 -15.31 10.07 5.92
C SER A 187 -16.32 10.07 4.77
N ILE A 188 -15.87 10.42 3.56
CA ILE A 188 -16.71 10.25 2.36
C ILE A 188 -16.98 8.75 2.13
N ALA A 189 -16.02 7.89 2.51
CA ALA A 189 -16.15 6.46 2.36
C ALA A 189 -17.26 5.85 3.24
N SER A 190 -17.50 6.37 4.47
CA SER A 190 -18.64 5.96 5.29
C SER A 190 -19.96 6.39 4.67
N LEU A 191 -20.06 7.64 4.19
CA LEU A 191 -21.23 8.17 3.50
C LEU A 191 -21.57 7.34 2.26
N LEU A 192 -20.59 7.03 1.40
CA LEU A 192 -20.80 6.19 0.21
C LEU A 192 -21.27 4.78 0.58
N ARG A 193 -20.83 4.23 1.72
CA ARG A 193 -21.31 2.94 2.24
C ARG A 193 -22.76 3.02 2.71
N GLU A 194 -23.15 4.11 3.36
CA GLU A 194 -24.55 4.36 3.77
C GLU A 194 -25.47 4.50 2.54
N ILE A 195 -25.05 5.29 1.56
CA ILE A 195 -25.76 5.42 0.26
C ILE A 195 -25.86 4.06 -0.41
N SER A 196 -24.78 3.26 -0.40
CA SER A 196 -24.78 1.90 -0.98
C SER A 196 -25.76 0.97 -0.27
N ALA A 197 -25.86 1.05 1.06
CA ALA A 197 -26.79 0.23 1.84
C ALA A 197 -28.25 0.64 1.56
N TYR A 198 -28.51 1.95 1.49
CA TYR A 198 -29.81 2.50 1.10
C TYR A 198 -30.19 2.09 -0.32
N ALA A 199 -29.30 2.26 -1.30
CA ALA A 199 -29.54 1.87 -2.69
C ALA A 199 -29.83 0.36 -2.83
N ASN A 200 -29.16 -0.49 -2.06
CA ASN A 200 -29.44 -1.93 -2.07
C ASN A 200 -30.84 -2.26 -1.51
N ARG A 201 -31.26 -1.55 -0.45
CA ARG A 201 -32.60 -1.71 0.13
C ARG A 201 -33.67 -1.26 -0.86
N GLU A 202 -33.50 -0.07 -1.43
CA GLU A 202 -34.46 0.52 -2.36
C GLU A 202 -34.55 -0.22 -3.69
N ARG A 203 -33.45 -0.82 -4.17
CA ARG A 203 -33.46 -1.75 -5.31
C ARG A 203 -34.42 -2.92 -5.11
N LEU A 204 -34.56 -3.42 -3.89
CA LEU A 204 -35.39 -4.59 -3.57
C LEU A 204 -36.84 -4.22 -3.26
N LEU A 205 -37.07 -3.05 -2.64
CA LEU A 205 -38.37 -2.68 -2.08
C LEU A 205 -39.21 -1.74 -2.95
N HIS A 206 -38.60 -0.89 -3.79
CA HIS A 206 -39.37 0.14 -4.50
C HIS A 206 -40.47 -0.43 -5.40
N GLY A 207 -41.63 0.23 -5.47
CA GLY A 207 -42.72 -0.20 -6.36
C GLY A 207 -42.47 0.01 -7.87
N TYR A 208 -41.49 0.85 -8.24
CA TYR A 208 -41.28 1.30 -9.62
C TYR A 208 -40.04 0.66 -10.27
N GLN A 209 -40.23 -0.03 -11.40
CA GLN A 209 -39.17 -0.83 -12.05
C GLN A 209 -37.97 0.01 -12.51
N LEU A 210 -38.19 1.18 -13.14
CA LEU A 210 -37.08 2.01 -13.62
C LEU A 210 -36.25 2.61 -12.47
N ALA A 211 -36.87 2.94 -11.34
CA ALA A 211 -36.14 3.35 -10.15
C ALA A 211 -35.28 2.20 -9.62
N ARG A 212 -35.79 0.95 -9.57
CA ARG A 212 -35.00 -0.22 -9.16
C ARG A 212 -33.76 -0.41 -10.04
N ASP A 213 -33.90 -0.27 -11.35
CA ASP A 213 -32.79 -0.42 -12.28
C ASP A 213 -31.72 0.66 -12.05
N ARG A 214 -32.13 1.93 -11.80
CA ARG A 214 -31.21 3.02 -11.46
C ARG A 214 -30.53 2.83 -10.10
N PHE A 215 -31.26 2.41 -9.07
CA PHE A 215 -30.67 2.03 -7.79
C PHE A 215 -29.70 0.86 -7.93
N GLY A 216 -29.98 -0.09 -8.83
CA GLY A 216 -29.06 -1.16 -9.20
C GLY A 216 -27.76 -0.65 -9.79
N GLN A 217 -27.84 0.25 -10.78
CA GLN A 217 -26.65 0.87 -11.38
C GLN A 217 -25.81 1.66 -10.36
N LEU A 218 -26.48 2.44 -9.51
CA LEU A 218 -25.83 3.19 -8.44
C LEU A 218 -25.15 2.26 -7.43
N HIS A 219 -25.82 1.18 -7.01
CA HIS A 219 -25.24 0.21 -6.09
C HIS A 219 -24.00 -0.47 -6.67
N GLU A 220 -24.04 -0.87 -7.94
CA GLU A 220 -22.91 -1.51 -8.61
C GLU A 220 -21.72 -0.54 -8.75
N LEU A 221 -21.98 0.72 -9.08
CA LEU A 221 -20.98 1.78 -9.11
C LEU A 221 -20.36 2.01 -7.73
N LEU A 222 -21.18 2.10 -6.67
CA LEU A 222 -20.69 2.29 -5.30
C LEU A 222 -19.88 1.09 -4.80
N ARG A 223 -20.28 -0.13 -5.15
CA ARG A 223 -19.52 -1.35 -4.83
C ARG A 223 -18.15 -1.32 -5.49
N GLY A 224 -18.09 -1.06 -6.80
CA GLY A 224 -16.82 -0.91 -7.52
C GLY A 224 -15.99 0.28 -7.03
N GLY A 225 -16.64 1.39 -6.68
CA GLY A 225 -16.02 2.59 -6.11
C GLY A 225 -15.34 2.32 -4.77
N ASN A 226 -15.98 1.57 -3.88
CA ASN A 226 -15.39 1.19 -2.60
C ASN A 226 -14.11 0.35 -2.78
N GLU A 227 -14.09 -0.59 -3.73
CA GLU A 227 -12.87 -1.35 -4.04
C GLU A 227 -11.76 -0.46 -4.60
N ARG A 228 -12.10 0.51 -5.44
CA ARG A 228 -11.14 1.50 -5.96
C ARG A 228 -10.58 2.37 -4.85
N ILE A 229 -11.43 2.93 -3.98
CA ILE A 229 -11.01 3.74 -2.83
C ILE A 229 -10.09 2.94 -1.92
N LEU A 230 -10.42 1.68 -1.63
CA LEU A 230 -9.58 0.77 -0.84
C LEU A 230 -8.20 0.54 -1.48
N ARG A 231 -8.17 0.33 -2.81
CA ARG A 231 -6.92 0.19 -3.55
C ARG A 231 -6.08 1.46 -3.46
N GLN A 232 -6.69 2.63 -3.65
CA GLN A 232 -5.98 3.91 -3.58
C GLN A 232 -5.46 4.20 -2.16
N SER A 233 -6.26 3.94 -1.11
CA SER A 233 -5.82 4.05 0.28
C SER A 233 -4.62 3.12 0.59
N ARG A 234 -4.61 1.89 0.04
CA ARG A 234 -3.46 0.99 0.16
C ARG A 234 -2.21 1.53 -0.55
N ILE A 235 -2.35 2.13 -1.73
CA ILE A 235 -1.23 2.75 -2.45
C ILE A 235 -0.66 3.92 -1.62
N LEU A 236 -1.53 4.81 -1.13
CA LEU A 236 -1.13 5.93 -0.27
C LEU A 236 -0.36 5.45 0.98
N SER A 237 -0.88 4.42 1.66
CA SER A 237 -0.30 3.93 2.90
C SER A 237 0.97 3.08 2.71
N ARG A 238 1.09 2.30 1.63
CA ARG A 238 2.23 1.40 1.40
C ARG A 238 3.37 2.02 0.60
N GLU A 239 3.08 2.98 -0.27
CA GLU A 239 4.08 3.53 -1.17
C GLU A 239 4.50 4.94 -0.76
N LEU A 240 3.56 5.79 -0.36
CA LEU A 240 3.86 7.18 -0.06
C LEU A 240 4.38 7.35 1.36
N LEU A 241 3.67 6.82 2.37
CA LEU A 241 4.09 6.97 3.78
C LEU A 241 5.51 6.43 4.05
N PRO A 242 5.91 5.22 3.60
CA PRO A 242 7.24 4.69 3.94
C PRO A 242 8.37 5.44 3.22
N LEU A 243 8.10 5.93 2.00
CA LEU A 243 9.05 6.72 1.21
C LEU A 243 9.33 8.06 1.90
N ILE A 244 8.32 8.58 2.59
CA ILE A 244 8.35 9.83 3.34
C ILE A 244 9.07 9.66 4.68
N GLU A 245 8.75 8.61 5.45
CA GLU A 245 9.45 8.28 6.68
C GLU A 245 10.95 8.08 6.43
N ARG A 246 11.29 7.46 5.30
CA ARG A 246 12.68 7.35 4.86
C ARG A 246 13.33 8.71 4.58
N LEU A 247 12.65 9.62 3.89
CA LEU A 247 13.20 10.96 3.63
C LEU A 247 13.34 11.80 4.92
N GLN A 248 12.40 11.66 5.86
CA GLN A 248 12.47 12.33 7.16
C GLN A 248 13.62 11.79 8.00
N THR A 249 13.76 10.46 8.12
CA THR A 249 14.87 9.85 8.86
C THR A 249 16.23 10.20 8.25
N GLU A 250 16.36 10.18 6.92
CA GLU A 250 17.57 10.65 6.24
C GLU A 250 17.86 12.13 6.56
N SER A 251 16.83 12.98 6.66
CA SER A 251 16.97 14.40 7.02
C SER A 251 17.40 14.62 8.46
N GLU A 252 16.85 13.84 9.39
CA GLU A 252 17.20 13.89 10.81
C GLU A 252 18.63 13.43 11.02
N ILE A 253 19.03 12.36 10.32
CA ILE A 253 20.40 11.88 10.30
C ILE A 253 21.33 12.99 9.80
N LEU A 254 21.04 13.61 8.66
CA LEU A 254 21.89 14.67 8.09
C LEU A 254 21.95 15.92 8.96
N SER A 255 20.82 16.35 9.53
CA SER A 255 20.78 17.45 10.50
C SER A 255 21.60 17.13 11.75
N GLY A 256 21.49 15.90 12.25
CA GLY A 256 22.29 15.39 13.36
C GLY A 256 23.78 15.39 13.04
N TRP A 257 24.16 15.02 11.82
CA TRP A 257 25.55 15.08 11.35
C TRP A 257 26.07 16.52 11.25
N ILE A 258 25.28 17.45 10.72
CA ILE A 258 25.65 18.87 10.65
C ILE A 258 25.87 19.40 12.08
N PHE A 259 24.95 19.14 13.00
CA PHE A 259 25.08 19.54 14.41
C PHE A 259 26.32 18.91 15.09
N PHE A 260 26.59 17.63 14.80
CA PHE A 260 27.79 16.95 15.28
C PHE A 260 29.07 17.59 14.71
N LEU A 261 29.12 17.86 13.41
CA LEU A 261 30.29 18.46 12.74
C LEU A 261 30.54 19.91 13.17
N GLU A 262 29.50 20.70 13.41
CA GLU A 262 29.60 22.06 13.94
C GLU A 262 30.21 22.10 15.36
N ARG A 263 30.11 21.00 16.11
CA ARG A 263 30.61 20.87 17.49
C ARG A 263 31.39 19.58 17.70
N ALA A 264 32.24 19.22 16.73
CA ALA A 264 32.92 17.93 16.68
C ALA A 264 33.76 17.59 17.92
N PHE A 265 34.27 18.60 18.63
CA PHE A 265 35.11 18.41 19.82
C PHE A 265 34.33 18.33 21.14
N ARG A 266 33.00 18.55 21.13
CA ARG A 266 32.15 18.52 22.33
C ARG A 266 31.30 17.25 22.46
N HIS A 267 31.23 16.44 21.40
CA HIS A 267 30.39 15.26 21.35
C HIS A 267 31.25 14.04 21.02
N GLU A 268 31.06 12.94 21.74
CA GLU A 268 31.70 11.67 21.40
C GLU A 268 31.18 11.18 20.05
N VAL A 269 32.07 10.62 19.23
CA VAL A 269 31.70 10.05 17.94
C VAL A 269 30.71 8.91 18.19
N PRO A 270 29.51 8.92 17.58
CA PRO A 270 28.55 7.83 17.74
C PRO A 270 29.19 6.50 17.34
N SER A 271 29.10 5.48 18.19
CA SER A 271 29.64 4.14 17.90
C SER A 271 28.74 3.41 16.89
N PHE A 272 29.18 3.35 15.62
CA PHE A 272 28.46 2.67 14.54
C PHE A 272 28.51 1.14 14.61
N THR A 273 29.33 0.57 15.48
CA THR A 273 29.66 -0.87 15.53
C THR A 273 28.81 -1.67 16.52
N THR A 274 28.03 -1.02 17.38
CA THR A 274 27.16 -1.71 18.34
C THR A 274 25.71 -1.54 17.91
N ARG A 275 25.08 -2.61 17.40
CA ARG A 275 23.62 -2.74 17.38
C ARG A 275 23.14 -2.60 18.82
N SER A 276 22.74 -1.39 19.21
CA SER A 276 22.05 -1.21 20.47
C SER A 276 20.65 -1.79 20.27
N TYR A 277 20.40 -2.96 20.85
CA TYR A 277 19.04 -3.41 21.14
C TYR A 277 18.45 -2.44 22.17
N ARG A 278 18.13 -1.22 21.75
CA ARG A 278 17.30 -0.31 22.53
C ARG A 278 15.89 -0.88 22.45
N ASN A 279 15.50 -1.55 23.52
CA ASN A 279 14.09 -1.86 23.74
C ASN A 279 13.35 -0.53 23.81
N PHE A 280 12.58 -0.20 22.76
CA PHE A 280 11.73 0.99 22.67
C PHE A 280 10.48 0.84 23.54
N PHE A 281 10.65 0.49 24.82
CA PHE A 281 9.57 0.56 25.79
C PHE A 281 9.73 1.88 26.56
N GLY A 282 8.70 2.72 26.51
CA GLY A 282 8.63 3.91 27.35
C GLY A 282 8.54 3.52 28.83
N SER A 283 8.91 4.43 29.73
CA SER A 283 8.79 4.22 31.18
C SER A 283 7.35 3.93 31.63
N SER A 284 6.34 4.32 30.83
CA SER A 284 4.93 4.01 31.05
C SER A 284 4.49 2.64 30.51
N THR A 285 5.25 2.01 29.61
CA THR A 285 4.83 0.77 28.96
C THR A 285 4.87 -0.40 29.95
N GLY A 286 5.84 -0.43 30.87
CA GLY A 286 5.87 -1.43 31.95
C GLY A 286 4.65 -1.32 32.88
N ALA A 287 4.26 -0.09 33.23
CA ALA A 287 3.06 0.15 34.04
C ALA A 287 1.77 -0.22 33.29
N ASN A 288 1.68 0.07 31.99
CA ASN A 288 0.53 -0.29 31.17
C ASN A 288 0.41 -1.81 30.98
N VAL A 289 1.52 -2.52 30.81
CA VAL A 289 1.54 -3.98 30.71
C VAL A 289 1.19 -4.62 32.05
N ALA A 290 1.67 -4.07 33.18
CA ALA A 290 1.28 -4.52 34.50
C ALA A 290 -0.23 -4.33 34.76
N LEU A 291 -0.78 -3.15 34.41
CA LEU A 291 -2.21 -2.87 34.49
C LEU A 291 -3.04 -3.79 33.57
N PHE A 292 -2.53 -4.07 32.36
CA PHE A 292 -3.18 -5.00 31.44
C PHE A 292 -3.18 -6.42 32.01
N MET A 293 -2.07 -6.90 32.58
CA MET A 293 -1.99 -8.22 33.21
C MET A 293 -2.86 -8.32 34.47
N GLU A 294 -2.95 -7.27 35.28
CA GLU A 294 -3.89 -7.22 36.42
C GLU A 294 -5.35 -7.40 36.03
N GLN A 295 -5.75 -6.96 34.82
CA GLN A 295 -7.11 -7.20 34.31
C GLN A 295 -7.39 -8.69 34.08
N PHE A 296 -6.37 -9.50 33.76
CA PHE A 296 -6.52 -10.95 33.62
C PHE A 296 -6.48 -11.67 34.97
N ASP A 297 -5.70 -11.18 35.94
CA ASP A 297 -5.71 -11.73 37.30
C ASP A 297 -7.05 -11.52 38.02
N GLN A 298 -7.72 -10.38 37.75
CA GLN A 298 -9.04 -10.09 38.32
C GLN A 298 -10.18 -10.79 37.57
N ARG A 299 -9.97 -11.16 36.31
CA ARG A 299 -10.91 -11.99 35.53
C ARG A 299 -10.52 -13.46 35.59
N LYS A 300 -10.59 -14.05 36.80
CA LYS A 300 -10.85 -15.49 36.92
C LYS A 300 -12.32 -15.76 36.57
N GLU A 301 -12.71 -15.49 35.32
CA GLU A 301 -13.87 -16.16 34.77
C GLU A 301 -13.56 -17.65 34.85
N ALA A 302 -14.40 -18.40 35.57
CA ALA A 302 -14.32 -19.85 35.56
C ALA A 302 -14.62 -20.29 34.12
N ILE A 303 -13.56 -20.53 33.35
CA ILE A 303 -13.66 -21.13 32.03
C ILE A 303 -14.21 -22.54 32.28
N LEU A 304 -15.54 -22.68 32.18
CA LEU A 304 -16.21 -23.97 32.08
C LEU A 304 -15.92 -24.49 30.68
N LEU A 305 -14.76 -25.14 30.53
CA LEU A 305 -14.43 -25.93 29.37
C LEU A 305 -15.45 -27.07 29.29
N GLN A 306 -16.27 -27.08 28.23
CA GLN A 306 -17.11 -28.24 27.92
C GLN A 306 -16.19 -29.42 27.60
N GLU A 307 -16.36 -30.53 28.32
CA GLU A 307 -15.50 -31.73 28.28
C GLU A 307 -15.52 -32.50 26.94
N GLU A 308 -16.15 -32.00 25.88
CA GLU A 308 -16.41 -32.78 24.65
C GLU A 308 -15.35 -32.61 23.54
N GLU A 309 -14.30 -31.81 23.72
CA GLU A 309 -13.19 -31.72 22.75
C GLU A 309 -11.79 -31.89 23.38
N LEU A 310 -11.66 -32.79 24.37
CA LEU A 310 -10.36 -33.29 24.83
C LEU A 310 -9.94 -34.54 24.05
N THR A 311 -9.78 -34.42 22.74
CA THR A 311 -8.74 -35.25 22.09
C THR A 311 -7.42 -34.66 22.51
N ALA A 312 -6.69 -35.39 23.36
CA ALA A 312 -5.39 -35.00 23.88
C ALA A 312 -4.46 -34.52 22.75
N VAL A 313 -4.24 -33.20 22.70
CA VAL A 313 -3.11 -32.59 22.00
C VAL A 313 -1.91 -32.60 22.96
N ASP A 314 -1.69 -33.72 23.65
CA ASP A 314 -0.42 -34.04 24.29
C ASP A 314 0.35 -34.95 23.34
N ARG A 315 0.59 -34.48 22.11
CA ARG A 315 1.85 -34.85 21.48
C ARG A 315 2.89 -34.02 22.22
N HIS A 316 3.51 -34.62 23.23
CA HIS A 316 4.82 -34.16 23.67
C HIS A 316 5.72 -34.21 22.43
N GLU A 317 5.76 -33.13 21.66
CA GLU A 317 6.80 -32.92 20.67
C GLU A 317 8.08 -32.81 21.49
N VAL A 318 8.75 -33.95 21.69
CA VAL A 318 10.09 -33.97 22.26
C VAL A 318 10.94 -33.11 21.33
N LEU A 319 11.29 -31.93 21.83
CA LEU A 319 12.18 -31.00 21.15
C LEU A 319 13.55 -31.69 21.08
N PHE A 320 14.11 -31.75 19.88
CA PHE A 320 15.43 -32.34 19.66
C PHE A 320 16.50 -31.49 20.36
N ASP A 321 17.06 -31.98 21.46
CA ASP A 321 18.15 -31.32 22.17
C ASP A 321 19.50 -31.90 21.73
N ARG A 322 20.23 -31.13 20.91
CA ARG A 322 21.54 -31.53 20.36
C ARG A 322 22.59 -31.73 21.45
N GLN A 323 22.51 -31.00 22.56
CA GLN A 323 23.57 -30.98 23.58
C GLN A 323 23.62 -32.30 24.36
N LEU A 324 22.46 -32.86 24.69
CA LEU A 324 22.35 -34.14 25.39
C LEU A 324 23.01 -35.30 24.61
N TYR A 325 22.87 -35.30 23.28
CA TYR A 325 23.47 -36.33 22.43
C TYR A 325 25.00 -36.17 22.30
N VAL A 326 25.52 -34.95 22.36
CA VAL A 326 26.98 -34.69 22.38
C VAL A 326 27.58 -35.16 23.70
N GLU A 327 26.96 -34.83 24.83
CA GLU A 327 27.42 -35.27 26.16
C GLU A 327 27.39 -36.81 26.29
N SER A 328 26.30 -37.44 25.84
CA SER A 328 26.17 -38.91 25.86
C SER A 328 27.21 -39.62 24.98
N LEU A 329 27.61 -39.00 23.87
CA LEU A 329 28.64 -39.53 22.98
C LEU A 329 30.03 -39.42 23.62
N GLN A 330 30.34 -38.30 24.28
CA GLN A 330 31.62 -38.10 24.98
C GLN A 330 31.83 -39.08 26.14
N GLU A 331 30.76 -39.43 26.86
CA GLU A 331 30.82 -40.38 27.98
C GLU A 331 31.04 -41.83 27.54
N GLN A 332 30.68 -42.20 26.31
CA GLN A 332 30.68 -43.59 25.82
C GLN A 332 31.82 -43.90 24.84
N LEU A 333 32.79 -43.00 24.68
CA LEU A 333 33.99 -43.26 23.90
C LEU A 333 34.82 -44.41 24.51
N PRO A 334 35.35 -45.36 23.71
CA PRO A 334 35.29 -45.43 22.24
C PRO A 334 34.09 -46.24 21.71
N VAL A 335 33.42 -45.72 20.67
CA VAL A 335 32.25 -46.37 20.04
C VAL A 335 32.67 -47.05 18.74
N ASN A 336 32.57 -48.39 18.69
CA ASN A 336 33.00 -49.18 17.52
C ASN A 336 32.02 -49.14 16.33
N ASP A 337 30.75 -48.86 16.58
CA ASP A 337 29.72 -48.71 15.54
C ASP A 337 28.88 -47.46 15.84
N PHE A 338 29.35 -46.32 15.32
CA PHE A 338 28.72 -45.02 15.56
C PHE A 338 27.28 -44.96 15.04
N PHE A 339 27.00 -45.53 13.87
CA PHE A 339 25.65 -45.47 13.29
C PHE A 339 24.68 -46.44 13.98
N GLY A 340 25.18 -47.58 14.47
CA GLY A 340 24.43 -48.45 15.37
C GLY A 340 24.06 -47.74 16.69
N TRP A 341 25.02 -47.03 17.27
CA TRP A 341 24.83 -46.22 18.49
C TRP A 341 23.78 -45.11 18.28
N CYS A 342 23.84 -44.36 17.18
CA CYS A 342 22.85 -43.32 16.86
C CYS A 342 21.43 -43.88 16.79
N ARG A 343 21.26 -45.11 16.29
CA ARG A 343 19.95 -45.76 16.23
C ARG A 343 19.46 -46.14 17.63
N GLU A 344 20.29 -46.83 18.41
CA GLU A 344 19.89 -47.31 19.75
C GLU A 344 19.50 -46.16 20.68
N HIS A 345 20.29 -45.08 20.71
CA HIS A 345 19.98 -43.91 21.54
C HIS A 345 18.76 -43.13 21.07
N LEU A 346 18.46 -43.12 19.77
CA LEU A 346 17.28 -42.47 19.23
C LEU A 346 16.00 -43.26 19.60
N TYR A 347 16.02 -44.60 19.50
CA TYR A 347 14.89 -45.44 19.94
C TYR A 347 14.68 -45.48 21.46
N GLN A 348 15.71 -45.22 22.26
CA GLN A 348 15.57 -45.10 23.72
C GLN A 348 14.83 -43.82 24.13
N ASN A 349 15.03 -42.72 23.40
CA ASN A 349 14.48 -41.42 23.72
C ASN A 349 13.17 -41.09 22.99
N GLU A 350 12.90 -41.74 21.85
CA GLU A 350 11.69 -41.50 21.04
C GLU A 350 11.04 -42.80 20.55
N PRO A 351 9.73 -43.00 20.78
CA PRO A 351 9.02 -44.20 20.33
C PRO A 351 8.76 -44.24 18.82
N GLN A 352 8.90 -43.11 18.11
CA GLN A 352 8.75 -43.00 16.64
C GLN A 352 9.85 -42.10 16.04
N PRO A 353 11.01 -42.66 15.68
CA PRO A 353 12.11 -41.93 15.02
C PRO A 353 11.70 -41.35 13.67
N SER A 354 11.91 -40.05 13.45
CA SER A 354 11.88 -39.49 12.09
C SER A 354 13.26 -39.56 11.43
N THR A 355 13.29 -39.87 10.13
CA THR A 355 14.52 -39.94 9.32
C THR A 355 15.34 -38.65 9.39
N GLU A 356 14.68 -37.49 9.49
CA GLU A 356 15.35 -36.19 9.64
C GLU A 356 16.11 -36.05 10.96
N ARG A 357 15.59 -36.60 12.05
CA ARG A 357 16.26 -36.58 13.36
C ARG A 357 17.47 -37.51 13.38
N PHE A 358 17.36 -38.68 12.74
CA PHE A 358 18.50 -39.60 12.58
C PHE A 358 19.67 -38.93 11.84
N LEU A 359 19.39 -38.23 10.73
CA LEU A 359 20.42 -37.49 9.98
C LEU A 359 21.04 -36.35 10.81
N LYS A 360 20.26 -35.67 11.65
CA LYS A 360 20.77 -34.62 12.56
C LYS A 360 21.68 -35.16 13.65
N ILE A 361 21.42 -36.36 14.18
CA ILE A 361 22.35 -37.01 15.13
C ILE A 361 23.63 -37.43 14.39
N CYS A 362 23.49 -38.00 13.19
CA CYS A 362 24.64 -38.40 12.38
C CYS A 362 25.56 -37.22 12.04
N SER A 363 25.02 -36.00 11.85
CA SER A 363 25.83 -34.83 11.51
C SER A 363 26.71 -34.34 12.66
N ILE A 364 26.49 -34.76 13.91
CA ILE A 364 27.26 -34.33 15.08
C ILE A 364 28.76 -34.62 14.90
N VAL A 365 29.11 -35.83 14.47
CA VAL A 365 30.52 -36.24 14.28
C VAL A 365 31.17 -35.56 13.07
N PHE A 366 30.38 -35.17 12.07
CA PHE A 366 30.90 -34.51 10.86
C PHE A 366 30.99 -32.99 10.99
N GLU A 367 30.15 -32.36 11.81
CA GLU A 367 30.19 -30.92 12.06
C GLU A 367 31.25 -30.53 13.10
N ASP A 368 31.45 -31.35 14.13
CA ASP A 368 32.43 -31.12 15.19
C ASP A 368 33.75 -31.90 14.94
N SER A 369 34.24 -31.88 13.69
CA SER A 369 35.40 -32.65 13.21
C SER A 369 36.73 -32.33 13.89
N GLU A 370 36.77 -31.31 14.77
CA GLU A 370 37.97 -30.95 15.55
C GLU A 370 38.14 -31.78 16.82
N HIS A 371 37.09 -32.50 17.27
CA HIS A 371 37.09 -33.22 18.56
C HIS A 371 36.97 -34.76 18.43
N TYR A 372 36.72 -35.28 17.23
CA TYR A 372 36.46 -36.70 17.00
C TYR A 372 37.31 -37.24 15.84
N GLU A 373 38.06 -38.32 16.07
CA GLU A 373 38.82 -39.02 15.04
C GLU A 373 38.01 -40.23 14.54
N ALA A 374 37.38 -40.09 13.37
CA ALA A 374 36.58 -41.16 12.79
C ALA A 374 37.46 -42.15 11.99
N GLU A 375 37.58 -43.39 12.45
CA GLU A 375 38.22 -44.48 11.69
C GLU A 375 37.18 -45.26 10.88
N PHE A 376 37.28 -45.18 9.55
CA PHE A 376 36.44 -45.96 8.64
C PHE A 376 37.00 -47.36 8.49
N THR A 377 36.34 -48.35 9.08
CA THR A 377 36.61 -49.75 8.76
C THR A 377 35.89 -50.10 7.46
N GLY A 378 36.58 -50.69 6.48
CA GLY A 378 36.05 -50.93 5.13
C GLY A 378 34.88 -51.93 5.02
N ARG A 379 34.10 -52.14 6.08
CA ARG A 379 32.88 -52.95 6.16
C ARG A 379 31.66 -52.03 6.10
N ARG A 380 30.56 -52.53 5.54
CA ARG A 380 29.28 -51.81 5.41
C ARG A 380 28.22 -52.51 6.24
N ILE A 381 27.41 -51.73 6.94
CA ILE A 381 26.32 -52.18 7.80
C ILE A 381 25.01 -51.59 7.23
N ASP A 382 23.98 -52.43 7.21
CA ASP A 382 22.64 -52.06 6.77
C ASP A 382 21.82 -51.68 8.00
N ILE A 383 21.35 -50.43 8.04
CA ILE A 383 20.55 -49.89 9.14
C ILE A 383 19.14 -49.67 8.63
N GLU A 384 18.21 -50.53 9.08
CA GLU A 384 16.79 -50.39 8.79
C GLU A 384 16.14 -49.40 9.77
N LEU A 385 15.56 -48.34 9.23
CA LEU A 385 14.57 -47.46 9.86
C LEU A 385 13.21 -47.73 9.18
N GLU A 386 12.09 -47.42 9.83
CA GLU A 386 10.73 -47.86 9.41
C GLU A 386 10.42 -47.62 7.92
N ASP A 387 10.94 -46.55 7.31
CA ASP A 387 10.72 -46.23 5.89
C ASP A 387 11.94 -46.48 4.96
N PHE A 388 13.16 -46.69 5.48
CA PHE A 388 14.38 -46.78 4.65
C PHE A 388 15.48 -47.67 5.22
N ILE A 389 16.18 -48.39 4.32
CA ILE A 389 17.40 -49.13 4.63
C ILE A 389 18.61 -48.28 4.24
N PHE A 390 19.40 -47.86 5.23
CA PHE A 390 20.64 -47.12 5.02
C PHE A 390 21.83 -48.07 4.93
N HIS A 391 22.55 -48.04 3.79
CA HIS A 391 23.81 -48.76 3.61
C HIS A 391 24.98 -47.85 4.02
N VAL A 392 25.52 -48.00 5.23
CA VAL A 392 26.49 -47.07 5.81
C VAL A 392 27.81 -47.80 6.16
N PRO A 393 28.99 -47.19 5.95
CA PRO A 393 30.25 -47.77 6.42
C PRO A 393 30.32 -47.86 7.96
N GLU A 394 30.98 -48.89 8.48
CA GLU A 394 31.26 -49.05 9.91
C GLU A 394 32.31 -48.01 10.33
N VAL A 395 31.86 -47.00 11.10
CA VAL A 395 32.69 -45.90 11.60
C VAL A 395 32.93 -46.06 13.08
N LYS A 396 34.20 -46.04 13.46
CA LYS A 396 34.64 -45.96 14.86
C LYS A 396 34.92 -44.52 15.21
N VAL A 397 34.39 -44.06 16.35
CA VAL A 397 34.53 -42.70 16.87
C VAL A 397 35.12 -42.74 18.28
#